data_AF-A0A2S2N3R6-F1
#
_entry.id   AF-A0A2S2N3R6-F1
#
_cell.length_a   1.000
_cell.length_b   1.000
_cell.length_c   1.000
_cell.angle_alpha   90.00
_cell.angle_beta   90.00
_cell.angle_gamma   90.00
#
_symmetry.space_group_name_H-M   'P 1'
#
loop_
_entity.id
_entity.type
_entity.pdbx_description
1 polymer ?
#
loop_
_entity_poly.entity_id
_entity_poly.type
_entity_poly.pdbx_seq_one_letter_code
_entity_poly.pdbx_strand_id
1 'polypeptide(L)'
;AVTITEALGTSFLLVQGGDNNATALGPGGCWDDVENPQNYTLRGPPSPVPDPVAIGAMDGAVLGAQLARGPLSVAELLRGYYGTRNGSEVGRPPSSYRRRAFRALVGQGQLEKEVAAVLELLRTLSPTSELLRDVGTQEVVAVARRAAREFSERYVGTGGVASPKWG
;
A
#
# COMPACT_ATOMS: atom_id res chain seq x y z
N ALA A 1 9.42 -7.87 1.98
CA ALA A 1 8.06 -8.20 1.54
C ALA A 1 7.19 -6.99 1.84
N VAL A 2 6.72 -6.32 0.80
CA VAL A 2 5.74 -5.24 0.92
C VAL A 2 4.42 -5.86 1.36
N THR A 3 3.96 -5.55 2.56
CA THR A 3 2.76 -6.11 3.22
C THR A 3 1.48 -6.02 2.39
N ILE A 4 1.46 -5.25 1.30
CA ILE A 4 0.29 -5.06 0.43
C ILE A 4 0.28 -5.92 -0.84
N THR A 5 1.35 -6.64 -1.17
CA THR A 5 1.50 -7.25 -2.51
C THR A 5 0.42 -8.28 -2.82
N GLU A 6 0.01 -9.08 -1.83
CA GLU A 6 -1.09 -10.03 -1.95
C GLU A 6 -2.42 -9.33 -2.23
N ALA A 7 -2.74 -8.30 -1.44
CA ALA A 7 -3.96 -7.52 -1.59
C ALA A 7 -3.99 -6.78 -2.94
N LEU A 8 -2.86 -6.25 -3.41
CA LEU A 8 -2.76 -5.65 -4.75
C LEU A 8 -2.97 -6.68 -5.86
N GLY A 9 -2.30 -7.84 -5.79
CA GLY A 9 -2.44 -8.87 -6.81
C GLY A 9 -3.87 -9.38 -6.92
N THR A 10 -4.46 -9.77 -5.79
CA THR A 10 -5.81 -10.33 -5.76
C THR A 10 -6.89 -9.29 -6.09
N SER A 11 -6.77 -8.05 -5.59
CA SER A 11 -7.74 -6.98 -5.92
C SER A 11 -7.80 -6.66 -7.41
N PHE A 12 -6.64 -6.57 -8.07
CA PHE A 12 -6.58 -6.28 -9.49
C PHE A 12 -7.06 -7.46 -10.35
N LEU A 13 -6.87 -8.71 -9.91
CA LEU A 13 -7.48 -9.88 -10.54
C LEU A 13 -9.01 -9.86 -10.41
N LEU A 14 -9.53 -9.59 -9.21
CA LEU A 14 -10.97 -9.54 -8.94
C LEU A 14 -11.68 -8.49 -9.80
N VAL A 15 -11.09 -7.29 -9.93
CA VAL A 15 -11.66 -6.21 -10.72
C VAL A 15 -11.52 -6.43 -12.22
N GLN A 16 -10.54 -7.23 -12.67
CA GLN A 16 -10.41 -7.61 -14.08
C GLN A 16 -11.50 -8.59 -14.54
N GLY A 17 -11.98 -9.46 -13.65
CA GLY A 17 -13.05 -10.44 -13.93
C GLY A 17 -14.48 -10.00 -13.55
N GLY A 18 -14.66 -8.79 -13.00
CA GLY A 18 -15.91 -8.31 -12.42
C GLY A 18 -16.52 -7.08 -13.11
N ASP A 19 -17.55 -6.48 -12.48
CA ASP A 19 -18.31 -5.35 -13.00
C ASP A 19 -17.44 -4.13 -13.35
N ASN A 20 -17.72 -3.52 -14.50
CA ASN A 20 -17.01 -2.36 -15.10
C ASN A 20 -16.93 -1.09 -14.21
N ASN A 21 -17.59 -1.10 -13.05
CA ASN A 21 -17.69 0.03 -12.12
C ASN A 21 -16.90 -0.18 -10.82
N ALA A 22 -16.28 -1.35 -10.62
CA ALA A 22 -15.43 -1.62 -9.45
C ALA A 22 -14.03 -1.03 -9.64
N THR A 23 -13.50 -0.39 -8.61
CA THR A 23 -12.09 0.04 -8.56
C THR A 23 -11.32 -0.88 -7.63
N ALA A 24 -10.07 -1.21 -7.95
CA ALA A 24 -9.24 -2.04 -7.07
C ALA A 24 -8.76 -1.26 -5.83
N LEU A 25 -8.62 0.06 -5.97
CA LEU A 25 -8.10 0.99 -4.97
C LEU A 25 -9.16 2.03 -4.55
N GLY A 26 -9.17 2.40 -3.26
CA GLY A 26 -9.96 3.50 -2.70
C GLY A 26 -11.28 3.08 -2.04
N PRO A 27 -12.23 4.00 -1.80
CA PRO A 27 -11.99 5.37 -1.38
C PRO A 27 -11.39 5.43 0.04
N GLY A 28 -11.14 6.65 0.49
CA GLY A 28 -11.00 6.96 1.91
C GLY A 28 -12.36 7.06 2.60
N GLY A 29 -12.33 7.63 3.79
CA GLY A 29 -13.42 7.58 4.74
C GLY A 29 -13.13 8.46 5.95
N CYS A 30 -13.93 8.31 6.98
CA CYS A 30 -13.71 8.97 8.27
C CYS A 30 -14.04 8.01 9.41
N TRP A 31 -13.30 8.17 10.49
CA TRP A 31 -13.72 7.65 11.78
C TRP A 31 -14.96 8.42 12.25
N ASP A 32 -15.81 7.73 12.99
CA ASP A 32 -16.99 8.28 13.64
C ASP A 32 -16.64 9.32 14.71
N ASP A 33 -15.52 9.11 15.41
CA ASP A 33 -15.00 10.03 16.42
C ASP A 33 -13.46 10.10 16.36
N VAL A 34 -12.89 11.27 16.72
CA VAL A 34 -11.43 11.50 16.69
C VAL A 34 -10.74 11.06 17.98
N GLU A 35 -11.40 11.23 19.12
CA GLU A 35 -10.86 10.91 20.44
C GLU A 35 -11.11 9.44 20.80
N ASN A 36 -12.24 8.89 20.36
CA ASN A 36 -12.64 7.50 20.60
C ASN A 36 -13.15 6.82 19.30
N PRO A 37 -12.27 6.62 18.30
CA PRO A 37 -12.65 6.00 17.03
C PRO A 37 -13.15 4.56 17.24
N GLN A 38 -14.33 4.23 16.72
CA GLN A 38 -14.90 2.87 16.75
C GLN A 38 -15.27 2.38 15.34
N ASN A 39 -15.83 3.26 14.52
CA ASN A 39 -16.34 2.88 13.19
C ASN A 39 -15.67 3.71 12.10
N TYR A 40 -15.09 3.04 11.10
CA TYR A 40 -14.58 3.68 9.91
C TYR A 40 -15.59 3.58 8.76
N THR A 41 -16.10 4.73 8.30
CA THR A 41 -17.10 4.79 7.23
C THR A 41 -16.47 5.27 5.93
N LEU A 42 -16.61 4.47 4.86
CA LEU A 42 -16.14 4.83 3.51
C LEU A 42 -16.99 5.97 2.91
N ARG A 43 -16.34 6.90 2.21
CA ARG A 43 -17.00 8.05 1.54
C ARG A 43 -17.42 7.76 0.10
N GLY A 44 -17.36 6.51 -0.33
CA GLY A 44 -17.73 6.09 -1.68
C GLY A 44 -17.92 4.57 -1.74
N PRO A 45 -18.09 4.02 -2.95
CA PRO A 45 -18.29 2.58 -3.14
C PRO A 45 -17.13 1.77 -2.52
N PRO A 46 -17.40 0.60 -1.95
CA PRO A 46 -16.35 -0.25 -1.40
C PRO A 46 -15.35 -0.67 -2.49
N SER A 47 -14.07 -0.80 -2.11
CA SER A 47 -13.07 -1.48 -2.92
C SER A 47 -12.36 -2.57 -2.10
N PRO A 48 -11.70 -3.53 -2.76
CA PRO A 48 -10.87 -4.51 -2.06
C PRO A 48 -9.71 -3.88 -1.27
N VAL A 49 -9.15 -2.75 -1.73
CA VAL A 49 -8.03 -2.07 -1.07
C VAL A 49 -8.38 -0.60 -0.83
N PRO A 50 -9.10 -0.29 0.26
CA PRO A 50 -9.44 1.08 0.62
C PRO A 50 -8.21 1.87 1.07
N ASP A 51 -8.29 3.20 1.00
CA ASP A 51 -7.14 4.09 1.25
C ASP A 51 -6.45 3.84 2.61
N PRO A 52 -7.15 3.55 3.73
CA PRO A 52 -6.51 3.20 5.00
C PRO A 52 -5.69 1.92 4.95
N VAL A 53 -6.15 0.90 4.22
CA VAL A 53 -5.42 -0.36 4.04
C VAL A 53 -4.14 -0.10 3.23
N ALA A 54 -4.27 0.67 2.14
CA ALA A 54 -3.13 1.10 1.33
C ALA A 54 -2.08 1.85 2.17
N ILE A 55 -2.53 2.84 2.93
CA ILE A 55 -1.69 3.67 3.79
C ILE A 55 -1.04 2.86 4.91
N GLY A 56 -1.82 2.04 5.62
CA GLY A 56 -1.34 1.22 6.73
C GLY A 56 -0.32 0.19 6.28
N ALA A 57 -0.50 -0.42 5.10
CA ALA A 57 0.48 -1.37 4.57
C ALA A 57 1.78 -0.69 4.13
N MET A 58 1.73 0.56 3.64
CA MET A 58 2.96 1.35 3.41
C MET A 58 3.69 1.63 4.72
N ASP A 59 2.96 2.05 5.75
CA ASP A 59 3.53 2.29 7.09
C ASP A 59 4.15 1.00 7.64
N GLY A 60 3.43 -0.12 7.57
CA GLY A 60 3.89 -1.44 8.01
C GLY A 60 5.15 -1.90 7.30
N ALA A 61 5.27 -1.69 5.98
CA ALA A 61 6.49 -2.00 5.24
C ALA A 61 7.70 -1.16 5.72
N VAL A 62 7.49 0.13 6.01
CA VAL A 62 8.55 1.00 6.54
C VAL A 62 8.94 0.60 7.95
N LEU A 63 7.97 0.37 8.83
CA LEU A 63 8.18 -0.07 10.21
C LEU A 63 8.88 -1.44 10.27
N GLY A 64 8.44 -2.39 9.46
CA GLY A 64 9.04 -3.72 9.36
C GLY A 64 10.50 -3.67 8.88
N ALA A 65 10.81 -2.80 7.91
CA ALA A 65 12.18 -2.60 7.46
C ALA A 65 13.09 -1.95 8.54
N GLN A 66 12.52 -1.16 9.46
CA GLN A 66 13.26 -0.63 10.61
C GLN A 66 13.51 -1.71 11.67
N LEU A 67 12.48 -2.52 11.99
CA LEU A 67 12.61 -3.66 12.91
C LEU A 67 13.63 -4.70 12.44
N ALA A 68 13.73 -4.94 11.14
CA ALA A 68 14.70 -5.87 10.58
C ALA A 68 16.18 -5.45 10.82
N ARG A 69 16.44 -4.19 11.20
CA ARG A 69 17.80 -3.68 11.45
C ARG A 69 18.29 -3.93 12.88
N GLY A 70 17.41 -4.31 13.79
CA GLY A 70 17.77 -4.57 15.18
C GLY A 70 16.57 -4.48 16.12
N PRO A 71 16.72 -4.99 17.35
CA PRO A 71 15.65 -4.98 18.33
C PRO A 71 15.33 -3.54 18.72
N LEU A 72 14.09 -3.12 18.49
CA LEU A 72 13.51 -1.89 19.00
C LEU A 72 12.24 -2.26 19.77
N SER A 73 11.95 -1.57 20.88
CA SER A 73 10.62 -1.73 21.48
C SER A 73 9.57 -1.19 20.50
N VAL A 74 8.41 -1.85 20.44
CA VAL A 74 7.30 -1.39 19.59
C VAL A 74 6.89 0.04 19.95
N ALA A 75 6.95 0.41 21.23
CA ALA A 75 6.63 1.75 21.70
C ALA A 75 7.63 2.81 21.19
N GLU A 76 8.93 2.54 21.19
CA GLU A 76 9.94 3.45 20.65
C GLU A 76 9.82 3.57 19.12
N LEU A 77 9.59 2.45 18.44
CA LEU A 77 9.39 2.43 16.99
C LEU A 77 8.19 3.28 16.57
N LEU A 78 7.03 3.06 17.18
CA LEU A 78 5.81 3.80 16.85
C LEU A 78 5.93 5.27 17.22
N ARG A 79 6.55 5.60 18.36
CA ARG A 79 6.80 7.00 18.75
C ARG A 79 7.75 7.71 17.80
N GLY A 80 8.80 7.03 17.34
CA GLY A 80 9.73 7.59 16.35
C GLY A 80 9.10 7.76 14.97
N TYR A 81 8.16 6.90 14.60
CA TYR A 81 7.51 6.92 13.29
C TYR A 81 6.31 7.87 13.21
N TYR A 82 5.40 7.80 14.18
CA TYR A 82 4.16 8.58 14.21
C TYR A 82 4.25 9.84 15.09
N GLY A 83 5.20 9.92 16.01
CA GLY A 83 5.34 11.06 16.91
C GLY A 83 5.80 12.32 16.19
N THR A 84 5.27 13.46 16.59
CA THR A 84 5.80 14.77 16.22
C THR A 84 7.00 15.08 17.13
N ARG A 85 8.10 15.58 16.55
CA ARG A 85 9.25 15.98 17.36
C ARG A 85 8.83 17.18 18.22
N ASN A 86 8.84 17.00 19.54
CA ASN A 86 8.73 18.05 20.56
C ASN A 86 7.41 18.87 20.60
N GLY A 87 6.24 18.28 20.34
CA GLY A 87 4.95 18.94 20.63
C GLY A 87 4.65 20.23 19.84
N SER A 88 5.58 20.69 19.00
CA SER A 88 5.30 21.66 17.96
C SER A 88 4.68 20.93 16.78
N GLU A 89 3.64 21.51 16.19
CA GLU A 89 3.06 21.07 14.91
C GLU A 89 4.08 20.99 13.75
N VAL A 90 5.34 21.38 13.99
CA VAL A 90 6.48 21.20 13.09
C VAL A 90 7.05 19.76 13.21
N GLY A 91 6.18 18.78 13.06
CA GLY A 91 6.55 17.41 12.74
C GLY A 91 6.72 17.24 11.23
N ARG A 92 7.52 16.27 10.80
CA ARG A 92 7.61 15.87 9.38
C ARG A 92 6.20 15.47 8.92
N PRO A 93 5.61 16.03 7.85
CA PRO A 93 4.28 15.65 7.41
C PRO A 93 4.25 14.12 7.19
N PRO A 94 3.45 13.35 7.96
CA PRO A 94 3.52 11.89 7.97
C PRO A 94 3.38 11.30 6.57
N SER A 95 2.55 11.93 5.73
CA SER A 95 2.33 11.56 4.33
C SER A 95 3.59 11.69 3.45
N SER A 96 4.32 12.80 3.54
CA SER A 96 5.54 13.04 2.74
C SER A 96 6.69 12.11 3.14
N TYR A 97 6.79 11.82 4.44
CA TYR A 97 7.78 10.89 4.96
C TYR A 97 7.52 9.47 4.51
N ARG A 98 6.30 8.97 4.77
CA ARG A 98 5.84 7.64 4.37
C ARG A 98 6.12 7.40 2.90
N ARG A 99 5.69 8.32 2.03
CA ARG A 99 5.88 8.22 0.58
C ARG A 99 7.34 8.04 0.20
N ARG A 100 8.22 8.91 0.72
CA ARG A 100 9.65 8.84 0.41
C ARG A 100 10.31 7.60 1.01
N ALA A 101 9.99 7.23 2.25
CA ALA A 101 10.54 6.08 2.93
C ALA A 101 10.12 4.77 2.24
N PHE A 102 8.83 4.63 1.94
CA PHE A 102 8.31 3.51 1.18
C PHE A 102 8.94 3.43 -0.21
N ARG A 103 9.02 4.55 -0.94
CA ARG A 103 9.69 4.60 -2.25
C ARG A 103 11.14 4.12 -2.18
N ALA A 104 11.88 4.53 -1.15
CA ALA A 104 13.27 4.09 -0.96
C ALA A 104 13.38 2.58 -0.69
N LEU A 105 12.38 1.98 -0.04
CA LEU A 105 12.34 0.55 0.25
C LEU A 105 11.98 -0.30 -0.97
N VAL A 106 10.98 0.14 -1.74
CA VAL A 106 10.53 -0.61 -2.93
C VAL A 106 11.33 -0.26 -4.18
N GLY A 107 12.10 0.82 -4.20
CA GLY A 107 12.82 1.23 -5.41
C GLY A 107 11.92 1.30 -6.66
N GLN A 108 12.53 1.21 -7.84
CA GLN A 108 11.79 1.17 -9.10
C GLN A 108 11.53 -0.29 -9.51
N GLY A 109 10.26 -0.65 -9.71
CA GLY A 109 9.86 -1.96 -10.23
C GLY A 109 9.90 -3.13 -9.25
N GLN A 110 10.38 -2.97 -8.01
CA GLN A 110 10.30 -4.06 -7.02
C GLN A 110 8.86 -4.40 -6.67
N LEU A 111 7.98 -3.39 -6.58
CA LEU A 111 6.57 -3.62 -6.26
C LEU A 111 5.90 -4.53 -7.31
N GLU A 112 6.17 -4.30 -8.59
CA GLU A 112 5.70 -5.18 -9.68
C GLU A 112 6.23 -6.61 -9.49
N LYS A 113 7.53 -6.77 -9.23
CA LYS A 113 8.15 -8.08 -9.01
C LYS A 113 7.54 -8.82 -7.81
N GLU A 114 7.32 -8.11 -6.70
CA GLU A 114 6.76 -8.72 -5.49
C GLU A 114 5.28 -9.09 -5.65
N VAL A 115 4.50 -8.28 -6.36
CA VAL A 115 3.11 -8.64 -6.70
C VAL A 115 3.09 -9.87 -7.60
N ALA A 116 3.92 -9.93 -8.65
CA ALA A 116 4.01 -11.09 -9.52
C ALA A 116 4.44 -12.35 -8.74
N ALA A 117 5.45 -12.24 -7.87
CA ALA A 117 5.94 -13.35 -7.07
C ALA A 117 4.87 -13.89 -6.11
N VAL A 118 4.08 -13.01 -5.47
CA VAL A 118 2.99 -13.44 -4.59
C VAL A 118 1.86 -14.10 -5.39
N LEU A 119 1.51 -13.57 -6.55
CA LEU A 119 0.49 -14.21 -7.40
C LEU A 119 0.92 -15.61 -7.86
N GLU A 120 2.18 -15.79 -8.27
CA GLU A 120 2.70 -17.12 -8.60
C GLU A 120 2.72 -18.04 -7.37
N LEU A 121 3.05 -17.53 -6.19
CA LEU A 121 2.96 -18.30 -4.95
C LEU A 121 1.51 -18.74 -4.66
N LEU A 122 0.55 -17.82 -4.74
CA LEU A 122 -0.86 -18.13 -4.48
C LEU A 122 -1.45 -19.17 -5.44
N ARG A 123 -0.94 -19.25 -6.68
CA ARG A 123 -1.29 -20.30 -7.65
C ARG A 123 -0.84 -21.70 -7.21
N THR A 124 0.15 -21.79 -6.32
CA THR A 124 0.67 -23.06 -5.79
C THR A 124 0.09 -23.45 -4.44
N LEU A 125 -0.45 -22.48 -3.68
CA LEU A 125 -0.99 -22.71 -2.34
C LEU A 125 -2.48 -23.03 -2.40
N SER A 126 -2.91 -24.09 -1.72
CA SER A 126 -4.35 -24.35 -1.50
C SER A 126 -4.88 -23.46 -0.37
N PRO A 127 -6.13 -22.95 -0.46
CA PRO A 127 -7.11 -23.19 -1.52
C PRO A 127 -7.02 -22.22 -2.72
N THR A 128 -6.14 -21.21 -2.68
CA THR A 128 -6.05 -20.16 -3.70
C THR A 128 -5.63 -20.69 -5.08
N SER A 129 -4.96 -21.83 -5.14
CA SER A 129 -4.55 -22.50 -6.37
C SER A 129 -5.73 -22.83 -7.29
N GLU A 130 -6.90 -23.17 -6.73
CA GLU A 130 -8.10 -23.47 -7.52
C GLU A 130 -8.69 -22.20 -8.15
N LEU A 131 -8.68 -21.09 -7.39
CA LEU A 131 -9.22 -19.80 -7.83
C LEU A 131 -8.35 -19.13 -8.91
N LEU A 132 -7.04 -19.42 -8.91
CA LEU A 132 -6.07 -18.79 -9.80
C LEU A 132 -5.57 -19.74 -10.91
N ARG A 133 -6.19 -20.91 -11.07
CA ARG A 133 -5.75 -21.96 -11.99
C ARG A 133 -5.74 -21.48 -13.45
N ASP A 134 -6.76 -20.72 -13.83
CA ASP A 134 -6.96 -20.26 -15.20
C ASP A 134 -6.21 -18.94 -15.51
N VAL A 135 -5.61 -18.32 -14.48
CA VAL A 135 -4.81 -17.10 -14.66
C VAL A 135 -3.47 -17.46 -15.30
N GLY A 136 -3.24 -16.95 -16.51
CA GLY A 136 -2.02 -17.22 -17.26
C GLY A 136 -0.80 -16.45 -16.72
N THR A 137 0.43 -16.95 -16.95
CA THR A 137 1.66 -16.23 -16.52
C THR A 137 1.77 -14.82 -17.13
N GLN A 138 1.33 -14.64 -18.39
CA GLN A 138 1.31 -13.30 -19.01
C GLN A 138 0.28 -12.37 -18.34
N GLU A 139 -0.83 -12.93 -17.88
CA GLU A 139 -1.86 -12.19 -17.15
C GLU A 139 -1.35 -11.79 -15.77
N VAL A 140 -0.65 -12.68 -15.04
CA VAL A 140 0.04 -12.36 -13.79
C VAL A 140 0.97 -11.16 -13.96
N VAL A 141 1.79 -11.16 -15.00
CA VAL A 141 2.71 -10.04 -15.29
C VAL A 141 1.94 -8.75 -15.60
N ALA A 142 0.88 -8.83 -16.40
CA ALA A 142 0.06 -7.67 -16.76
C ALA A 142 -0.63 -7.06 -15.53
N VAL A 143 -1.22 -7.90 -14.68
CA VAL A 143 -1.85 -7.52 -13.41
C VAL A 143 -0.84 -6.89 -12.47
N ALA A 144 0.30 -7.54 -12.26
CA ALA A 144 1.33 -7.04 -11.37
C ALA A 144 1.85 -5.66 -11.79
N ARG A 145 2.08 -5.47 -13.10
CA ARG A 145 2.49 -4.19 -13.67
C ARG A 145 1.42 -3.12 -13.46
N ARG A 146 0.15 -3.44 -13.71
CA ARG A 146 -0.97 -2.51 -13.54
C ARG A 146 -1.13 -2.11 -12.07
N ALA A 147 -1.15 -3.10 -11.18
CA ALA A 147 -1.29 -2.90 -9.74
C ALA A 147 -0.17 -2.03 -9.18
N ALA A 148 1.08 -2.33 -9.52
CA ALA A 148 2.23 -1.58 -9.05
C ALA A 148 2.24 -0.13 -9.57
N ARG A 149 1.86 0.08 -10.84
CA ARG A 149 1.77 1.41 -11.45
C ARG A 149 0.69 2.25 -10.78
N GLU A 150 -0.56 1.78 -10.75
CA GLU A 150 -1.69 2.53 -10.21
C GLU A 150 -1.51 2.81 -8.70
N PHE A 151 -0.99 1.85 -7.94
CA PHE A 151 -0.64 2.04 -6.54
C PHE A 151 0.44 3.12 -6.37
N SER A 152 1.49 3.08 -7.18
CA SER A 152 2.59 4.04 -7.10
C SER A 152 2.14 5.44 -7.46
N GLU A 153 1.34 5.59 -8.52
CA GLU A 153 0.76 6.87 -8.93
C GLU A 153 -0.12 7.48 -7.83
N ARG A 154 -0.98 6.67 -7.21
CA ARG A 154 -1.93 7.15 -6.20
C ARG A 154 -1.30 7.43 -4.84
N TYR A 155 -0.45 6.52 -4.34
CA TYR A 155 -0.02 6.57 -2.94
C TYR A 155 1.43 6.98 -2.75
N VAL A 156 2.33 6.61 -3.67
CA VAL A 156 3.77 6.84 -3.53
C VAL A 156 4.16 8.18 -4.17
N GLY A 157 3.53 8.54 -5.28
CA GLY A 157 3.86 9.68 -6.14
C GLY A 157 4.97 9.36 -7.15
N THR A 158 4.87 9.91 -8.35
CA THR A 158 5.89 9.80 -9.41
C THR A 158 7.14 10.60 -9.00
N GLY A 159 8.32 9.99 -9.12
CA GLY A 159 9.57 10.71 -8.90
C GLY A 159 9.81 11.70 -10.05
N GLY A 160 9.47 12.97 -9.86
CA GLY A 160 9.83 14.06 -10.76
C GLY A 160 10.20 15.29 -9.95
N VAL A 161 11.44 15.74 -10.07
CA VAL A 161 11.90 17.03 -9.56
C VAL A 161 11.13 18.14 -10.26
N ALA A 162 10.40 18.95 -9.50
CA ALA A 162 10.20 20.36 -9.79
C ALA A 162 10.00 21.08 -8.45
N SER A 163 11.09 21.65 -7.93
CA SER A 163 10.98 22.72 -6.94
C SER A 163 10.14 23.84 -7.55
N PRO A 164 9.13 24.39 -6.86
CA PRO A 164 8.53 25.64 -7.30
C PRO A 164 9.63 26.70 -7.25
N LYS A 165 9.98 27.28 -8.39
CA LYS A 165 10.62 28.59 -8.39
C LYS A 165 9.54 29.57 -7.98
N TRP A 166 9.58 30.01 -6.72
CA TRP A 166 8.92 31.24 -6.34
C TRP A 166 9.64 32.37 -7.06
N GLY A 167 8.98 32.91 -8.09
CA GLY A 167 9.30 34.21 -8.66
C GLY A 167 8.56 35.29 -7.91
#